data_AF-K9UJE3-F1
#
_entry.id   AF-K9UJE3-F1
#
_cell.length_a   1.000
_cell.length_b   1.000
_cell.length_c   1.000
_cell.angle_alpha   90.00
_cell.angle_beta   90.00
_cell.angle_gamma   90.00
#
_symmetry.space_group_name_H-M   'P 1'
#
loop_
_entity.id
_entity.type
_entity.pdbx_description
1 polymer ?
#
loop_
_entity_poly.entity_id
_entity_poly.type
_entity_poly.pdbx_seq_one_letter_code
_entity_poly.pdbx_strand_id
1 'polypeptide(L)'
;MIDFPAAHSMDTTWFAIDADGCVGIFNSGEGGAVPADLPTVPGAIEFESELVEILISNDGRLIDRGSIDLEFILQSMSQENLLLGIHESEQKAHSDRAANCGLFLLLSTAAVISEIEEQAYKLSFSPIIIELHREKDSIISYTSHCEVGWLKKAIASGLVLAGSKEFDLEYHLNILGWYSYDCHKQYPATYDRENPPTKPIYFKDLPPEISNRMRLINFPNLKFADTSSIQPIEHMPCATWGTEEWKGTDGEWHEEFPDYSHSPTDLI
;
A
#
# COMPACT_ATOMS: atom_id res chain seq x y z
N MET A 1 -34.59 -17.20 -10.87
CA MET A 1 -33.78 -16.01 -10.55
C MET A 1 -32.41 -16.56 -10.24
N ILE A 2 -31.46 -16.37 -11.15
CA ILE A 2 -30.08 -16.87 -10.99
C ILE A 2 -29.39 -15.86 -10.08
N ASP A 3 -28.96 -16.30 -8.90
CA ASP A 3 -28.04 -15.53 -8.06
C ASP A 3 -26.74 -15.39 -8.85
N PHE A 4 -26.45 -14.17 -9.32
CA PHE A 4 -25.09 -13.85 -9.70
C PHE A 4 -24.30 -13.80 -8.38
N PRO A 5 -23.16 -14.50 -8.27
CA PRO A 5 -22.33 -14.38 -7.08
C PRO A 5 -22.10 -12.89 -6.83
N ALA A 6 -22.32 -12.46 -5.59
CA ALA A 6 -22.21 -11.06 -5.22
C ALA A 6 -20.87 -10.52 -5.72
N ALA A 7 -20.92 -9.65 -6.72
CA ALA A 7 -19.76 -8.97 -7.31
C ALA A 7 -19.28 -7.93 -6.30
N HIS A 8 -18.66 -8.40 -5.23
CA HIS A 8 -18.02 -7.56 -4.25
C HIS A 8 -16.51 -7.68 -4.46
N SER A 9 -15.90 -6.55 -4.81
CA SER A 9 -14.50 -6.34 -5.17
C SER A 9 -14.14 -6.79 -6.59
N MET A 10 -14.43 -5.92 -7.56
CA MET A 10 -13.75 -5.92 -8.88
C MET A 10 -12.54 -5.00 -8.90
N ASP A 11 -12.14 -4.50 -7.73
CA ASP A 11 -10.91 -3.74 -7.57
C ASP A 11 -9.73 -4.61 -7.96
N THR A 12 -8.90 -4.06 -8.84
CA THR A 12 -7.69 -4.71 -9.29
C THR A 12 -6.52 -3.79 -8.97
N THR A 13 -5.66 -4.28 -8.09
CA THR A 13 -4.36 -3.66 -7.86
C THR A 13 -3.34 -4.25 -8.81
N TRP A 14 -2.61 -3.39 -9.51
CA TRP A 14 -1.57 -3.79 -10.45
C TRP A 14 -0.36 -2.86 -10.39
N PHE A 15 0.72 -3.24 -11.05
CA PHE A 15 2.01 -2.58 -10.90
C PHE A 15 2.65 -2.26 -12.24
N ALA A 16 3.40 -1.16 -12.27
CA ALA A 16 4.17 -0.77 -13.43
C ALA A 16 5.54 -0.18 -13.07
N ILE A 17 6.41 -0.17 -14.07
CA ILE A 17 7.70 0.51 -14.06
C ILE A 17 7.63 1.68 -15.04
N ASP A 18 8.15 2.83 -14.65
CA ASP A 18 8.32 3.97 -15.54
C ASP A 18 9.67 3.97 -16.30
N ALA A 19 9.90 4.98 -17.14
CA ALA A 19 11.11 5.12 -17.93
C ALA A 19 12.41 5.23 -17.10
N ASP A 20 12.32 5.64 -15.84
CA ASP A 20 13.47 5.76 -14.92
C ASP A 20 13.67 4.50 -14.05
N GLY A 21 12.80 3.49 -14.21
CA GLY A 21 12.87 2.26 -13.42
C GLY A 21 12.17 2.38 -12.06
N CYS A 22 11.42 3.46 -11.81
CA CYS A 22 10.64 3.64 -10.58
C CYS A 22 9.38 2.78 -10.62
N VAL A 23 8.93 2.33 -9.45
CA VAL A 23 7.78 1.43 -9.34
C VAL A 23 6.52 2.20 -8.95
N GLY A 24 5.44 1.93 -9.66
CA GLY A 24 4.10 2.45 -9.41
C GLY A 24 3.13 1.33 -9.07
N ILE A 25 2.20 1.62 -8.16
CA ILE A 25 1.05 0.79 -7.80
C ILE A 25 -0.23 1.52 -8.24
N PHE A 26 -1.15 0.75 -8.82
CA PHE A 26 -2.37 1.28 -9.43
C PHE A 26 -3.56 0.52 -8.87
N ASN A 27 -4.48 1.23 -8.21
CA ASN A 27 -5.76 0.68 -7.78
C ASN A 27 -6.86 1.11 -8.75
N SER A 28 -7.55 0.16 -9.36
CA SER A 28 -8.57 0.45 -10.36
C SER A 28 -9.85 1.06 -9.81
N GLY A 29 -10.14 0.96 -8.50
CA GLY A 29 -11.37 1.49 -7.90
C GLY A 29 -12.64 1.10 -8.67
N GLU A 30 -12.72 -0.17 -9.09
CA GLU A 30 -13.69 -0.79 -10.02
C GLU A 30 -13.74 -0.24 -11.46
N GLY A 31 -13.65 1.08 -11.67
CA GLY A 31 -13.86 1.70 -12.98
C GLY A 31 -12.61 1.88 -13.82
N GLY A 32 -11.43 1.88 -13.20
CA GLY A 32 -10.14 2.11 -13.85
C GLY A 32 -9.82 1.05 -14.89
N ALA A 33 -9.23 1.49 -16.00
CA ALA A 33 -8.78 0.58 -17.05
C ALA A 33 -7.59 -0.25 -16.56
N VAL A 34 -7.64 -1.56 -16.77
CA VAL A 34 -6.60 -2.50 -16.31
C VAL A 34 -5.89 -3.09 -17.51
N PRO A 35 -4.55 -3.14 -17.58
CA PRO A 35 -3.83 -3.72 -18.72
C PRO A 35 -4.30 -5.15 -19.05
N ALA A 36 -4.61 -5.40 -20.33
CA ALA A 36 -5.27 -6.65 -20.77
C ALA A 36 -4.35 -7.86 -20.64
N ASP A 37 -3.04 -7.65 -20.75
CA ASP A 37 -2.01 -8.68 -20.60
C ASP A 37 -1.67 -8.96 -19.13
N LEU A 38 -2.41 -8.39 -18.16
CA LEU A 38 -2.32 -8.85 -16.78
C LEU A 38 -2.78 -10.32 -16.73
N PRO A 39 -1.89 -11.24 -16.39
CA PRO A 39 -2.25 -12.63 -16.30
C PRO A 39 -3.13 -12.81 -15.07
N THR A 40 -4.14 -13.66 -15.21
CA THR A 40 -5.02 -14.07 -14.12
C THR A 40 -4.20 -14.69 -12.99
N VAL A 41 -3.84 -13.90 -11.99
CA VAL A 41 -3.35 -14.41 -10.71
C VAL A 41 -4.59 -14.60 -9.83
N PRO A 42 -4.97 -15.86 -9.51
CA PRO A 42 -5.98 -16.09 -8.48
C PRO A 42 -5.45 -15.50 -7.17
N GLY A 43 -6.17 -14.52 -6.59
CA GLY A 43 -5.83 -13.96 -5.27
C GLY A 43 -5.24 -12.55 -5.23
N ALA A 44 -5.48 -11.69 -6.24
CA ALA A 44 -5.04 -10.29 -6.21
C ALA A 44 -5.45 -9.51 -4.94
N ILE A 45 -6.49 -9.95 -4.24
CA ILE A 45 -7.05 -9.32 -3.04
C ILE A 45 -6.13 -9.46 -1.80
N GLU A 46 -5.14 -10.35 -1.79
CA GLU A 46 -4.21 -10.50 -0.64
C GLU A 46 -2.84 -9.88 -0.88
N PHE A 47 -2.58 -9.40 -2.11
CA PHE A 47 -1.24 -8.97 -2.50
C PHE A 47 -0.80 -7.68 -1.80
N GLU A 48 -1.70 -6.79 -1.38
CA GLU A 48 -1.32 -5.55 -0.67
C GLU A 48 -0.77 -5.84 0.73
N SER A 49 -1.49 -6.61 1.54
CA SER A 49 -1.02 -7.03 2.86
C SER A 49 0.19 -7.95 2.76
N GLU A 50 0.24 -8.86 1.77
CA GLU A 50 1.45 -9.66 1.49
C GLU A 50 2.62 -8.80 1.02
N LEU A 51 2.40 -7.75 0.23
CA LEU A 51 3.48 -6.88 -0.26
C LEU A 51 4.09 -6.10 0.89
N VAL A 52 3.27 -5.59 1.81
CA VAL A 52 3.76 -5.03 3.08
C VAL A 52 4.60 -6.10 3.80
N GLU A 53 4.08 -7.30 4.03
CA GLU A 53 4.83 -8.39 4.69
C GLU A 53 6.13 -8.78 3.97
N ILE A 54 6.17 -8.83 2.64
CA ILE A 54 7.35 -9.23 1.86
C ILE A 54 8.38 -8.10 1.81
N LEU A 55 7.95 -6.84 1.76
CA LEU A 55 8.83 -5.68 1.91
C LEU A 55 9.51 -5.66 3.29
N ILE A 56 8.93 -6.34 4.28
CA ILE A 56 9.40 -6.41 5.67
C ILE A 56 10.18 -7.70 5.96
N SER A 57 9.86 -8.82 5.31
CA SER A 57 10.29 -10.17 5.73
C SER A 57 11.68 -10.64 5.25
N ASN A 58 12.43 -9.84 4.50
CA ASN A 58 13.83 -10.17 4.14
C ASN A 58 14.81 -9.85 5.29
N ASP A 59 14.74 -10.63 6.38
CA ASP A 59 15.50 -10.48 7.63
C ASP A 59 15.10 -9.29 8.53
N GLY A 60 13.85 -8.82 8.45
CA GLY A 60 13.35 -7.70 9.27
C GLY A 60 13.99 -6.35 8.92
N ARG A 61 14.68 -6.29 7.77
CA ARG A 61 15.30 -5.06 7.25
C ARG A 61 14.49 -4.60 6.07
N LEU A 62 13.78 -3.50 6.27
CA LEU A 62 13.26 -2.71 5.17
C LEU A 62 14.34 -2.47 4.12
N ILE A 63 13.89 -2.45 2.87
CA ILE A 63 14.58 -1.83 1.73
C ILE A 63 15.25 -0.56 2.24
N ASP A 64 16.58 -0.52 2.12
CA ASP A 64 17.51 0.47 2.64
C ASP A 64 16.85 1.65 3.37
N ARG A 65 17.07 1.78 4.69
CA ARG A 65 16.57 2.86 5.58
C ARG A 65 16.62 4.26 4.97
N GLY A 66 17.52 4.45 4.00
CA GLY A 66 17.55 5.58 3.10
C GLY A 66 16.20 5.98 2.51
N SER A 67 15.29 5.09 2.11
CA SER A 67 14.08 5.44 1.31
C SER A 67 12.85 5.88 2.11
N ILE A 68 12.82 5.65 3.43
CA ILE A 68 11.62 5.92 4.23
C ILE A 68 11.66 7.35 4.79
N ASP A 69 10.56 8.07 4.63
CA ASP A 69 10.39 9.40 5.21
C ASP A 69 10.01 9.31 6.69
N LEU A 70 11.01 9.07 7.54
CA LEU A 70 10.82 8.97 8.98
C LEU A 70 10.30 10.28 9.58
N GLU A 71 10.64 11.43 9.01
CA GLU A 71 10.19 12.71 9.55
C GLU A 71 8.69 12.91 9.32
N PHE A 72 8.16 12.53 8.15
CA PHE A 72 6.72 12.50 7.91
C PHE A 72 5.98 11.61 8.91
N ILE A 73 6.49 10.38 9.10
CA ILE A 73 5.92 9.43 10.07
C ILE A 73 5.90 10.04 11.47
N LEU A 74 7.03 10.57 11.93
CA LEU A 74 7.17 11.11 13.28
C LEU A 74 6.28 12.34 13.51
N GLN A 75 6.04 13.17 12.50
CA GLN A 75 5.11 14.29 12.58
C GLN A 75 3.66 13.85 12.79
N SER A 76 3.29 12.65 12.30
CA SER A 76 1.95 12.09 12.52
C SER A 76 1.78 11.46 13.92
N MET A 77 2.88 11.23 14.64
CA MET A 77 2.86 10.50 15.91
C MET A 77 2.83 11.45 17.11
N SER A 78 1.88 11.21 18.00
CA SER A 78 1.84 11.90 19.30
C SER A 78 1.24 11.00 20.36
N GLN A 79 1.48 11.31 21.64
CA GLN A 79 0.80 10.60 22.71
C GLN A 79 -0.72 10.85 22.66
N GLU A 80 -1.15 12.04 22.22
CA GLU A 80 -2.56 12.40 22.05
C GLU A 80 -3.24 11.55 20.97
N ASN A 81 -2.64 11.41 19.79
CA ASN A 81 -3.15 10.58 18.69
C ASN A 81 -3.24 9.11 19.11
N LEU A 82 -2.24 8.61 19.81
CA LEU A 82 -2.24 7.25 20.34
C LEU A 82 -3.38 7.02 21.35
N LEU A 83 -3.58 7.95 22.29
CA LEU A 83 -4.64 7.86 23.29
C LEU A 83 -6.03 7.98 22.67
N LEU A 84 -6.21 8.86 21.68
CA LEU A 84 -7.44 8.96 20.90
C LEU A 84 -7.73 7.64 20.19
N GLY A 85 -6.71 7.08 19.53
CA GLY A 85 -6.86 5.81 18.83
C GLY A 85 -7.20 4.65 19.75
N ILE A 86 -6.56 4.57 20.91
CA ILE A 86 -6.92 3.62 21.97
C ILE A 86 -8.39 3.76 22.36
N HIS A 87 -8.85 4.99 22.59
CA HIS A 87 -10.24 5.25 22.98
C HIS A 87 -11.24 4.77 21.91
N GLU A 88 -10.96 5.03 20.64
CA GLU A 88 -11.80 4.56 19.53
C GLU A 88 -11.84 3.03 19.45
N SER A 89 -10.71 2.35 19.64
CA SER A 89 -10.68 0.88 19.68
C SER A 89 -11.51 0.33 20.83
N GLU A 90 -11.47 0.95 22.02
CA GLU A 90 -12.32 0.56 23.16
C GLU A 90 -13.81 0.73 22.86
N GLN A 91 -14.20 1.81 22.17
CA GLN A 91 -15.58 2.01 21.75
C GLN A 91 -16.05 0.92 20.79
N LYS A 92 -15.19 0.50 19.85
CA LYS A 92 -15.47 -0.62 18.91
C LYS A 92 -15.51 -1.98 19.62
N ALA A 93 -14.69 -2.20 20.65
CA ALA A 93 -14.61 -3.45 21.41
C ALA A 93 -15.90 -3.85 22.14
N HIS A 94 -16.75 -2.87 22.46
CA HIS A 94 -18.05 -3.15 23.10
C HIS A 94 -19.00 -3.99 22.21
N SER A 95 -18.77 -4.03 20.90
CA SER A 95 -19.55 -4.85 19.96
C SER A 95 -18.89 -6.17 19.55
N ASP A 96 -17.57 -6.32 19.73
CA ASP A 96 -16.82 -7.49 19.28
C ASP A 96 -15.56 -7.72 20.14
N ARG A 97 -15.37 -8.94 20.65
CA ARG A 97 -14.17 -9.30 21.43
C ARG A 97 -12.88 -9.19 20.60
N ALA A 98 -12.97 -9.34 19.27
CA ALA A 98 -11.83 -9.12 18.38
C ALA A 98 -11.45 -7.62 18.27
N ALA A 99 -12.36 -6.70 18.58
CA ALA A 99 -12.12 -5.26 18.49
C ALA A 99 -11.35 -4.65 19.67
N ASN A 100 -10.87 -5.46 20.63
CA ASN A 100 -9.88 -5.04 21.62
C ASN A 100 -8.45 -4.92 21.06
N CYS A 101 -8.28 -5.23 19.78
CA CYS A 101 -7.02 -5.09 19.07
C CYS A 101 -7.17 -4.00 18.00
N GLY A 102 -6.11 -3.21 17.81
CA GLY A 102 -6.07 -2.20 16.75
C GLY A 102 -4.76 -2.27 15.97
N LEU A 103 -4.77 -1.61 14.81
CA LEU A 103 -3.56 -1.31 14.04
C LEU A 103 -2.91 -0.05 14.63
N PHE A 104 -1.67 -0.16 15.07
CA PHE A 104 -0.95 0.97 15.62
C PHE A 104 0.45 1.09 15.04
N LEU A 105 0.87 2.33 14.82
CA LEU A 105 2.26 2.69 14.63
C LEU A 105 2.78 3.27 15.95
N LEU A 106 3.82 2.68 16.50
CA LEU A 106 4.31 2.97 17.85
C LEU A 106 5.74 3.46 17.80
N LEU A 107 6.04 4.56 18.49
CA LEU A 107 7.41 5.00 18.76
C LEU A 107 7.80 4.43 20.11
N SER A 108 8.77 3.53 20.12
CA SER A 108 9.03 2.65 21.25
C SER A 108 10.51 2.30 21.42
N THR A 109 10.81 1.54 22.48
CA THR A 109 12.13 0.96 22.72
C THR A 109 12.22 -0.45 22.15
N ALA A 110 13.44 -0.98 21.96
CA ALA A 110 13.62 -2.38 21.52
C ALA A 110 12.93 -3.43 22.40
N ALA A 111 12.75 -3.15 23.69
CA ALA A 111 12.05 -4.05 24.61
C ALA A 111 10.57 -4.26 24.25
N VAL A 112 9.95 -3.29 23.56
CA VAL A 112 8.53 -3.37 23.16
C VAL A 112 8.29 -4.47 22.14
N ILE A 113 9.25 -4.75 21.27
CA ILE A 113 9.12 -5.75 20.21
C ILE A 113 8.88 -7.14 20.80
N SER A 114 9.75 -7.56 21.72
CA SER A 114 9.61 -8.87 22.36
C SER A 114 8.29 -9.01 23.13
N GLU A 115 7.78 -7.92 23.70
CA GLU A 115 6.47 -7.93 24.35
C GLU A 115 5.33 -8.07 23.33
N ILE A 116 5.38 -7.35 22.20
CA ILE A 116 4.39 -7.46 21.12
C ILE A 116 4.36 -8.88 20.55
N GLU A 117 5.53 -9.47 20.28
CA GLU A 117 5.65 -10.85 19.79
C GLU A 117 5.03 -11.85 20.77
N GLU A 118 5.30 -11.69 22.07
CA GLU A 118 4.71 -12.54 23.11
C GLU A 118 3.19 -12.41 23.18
N GLN A 119 2.64 -11.19 23.04
CA GLN A 119 1.20 -10.96 23.00
C GLN A 119 0.57 -11.57 21.76
N ALA A 120 1.15 -11.33 20.59
CA ALA A 120 0.61 -11.84 19.33
C ALA A 120 0.60 -13.38 19.32
N TYR A 121 1.67 -14.02 19.84
CA TYR A 121 1.71 -15.46 20.06
C TYR A 121 0.55 -15.96 20.95
N LYS A 122 0.27 -15.28 22.07
CA LYS A 122 -0.87 -15.63 22.96
C LYS A 122 -2.21 -15.51 22.27
N LEU A 123 -2.34 -14.58 21.32
CA LEU A 123 -3.56 -14.32 20.58
C LEU A 123 -3.65 -15.12 19.26
N SER A 124 -2.65 -15.95 18.95
CA SER A 124 -2.55 -16.67 17.67
C SER A 124 -2.56 -15.75 16.44
N PHE A 125 -1.98 -14.55 16.57
CA PHE A 125 -1.73 -13.62 15.48
C PHE A 125 -0.24 -13.55 15.17
N SER A 126 0.10 -13.30 13.90
CA SER A 126 1.44 -12.92 13.48
C SER A 126 1.50 -11.40 13.41
N PRO A 127 2.18 -10.72 14.34
CA PRO A 127 2.27 -9.28 14.28
C PRO A 127 3.20 -8.91 13.13
N ILE A 128 2.76 -8.01 12.26
CA ILE A 128 3.67 -7.38 11.31
C ILE A 128 4.45 -6.34 12.10
N ILE A 129 5.72 -6.62 12.41
CA ILE A 129 6.60 -5.67 13.11
C ILE A 129 7.57 -5.07 12.11
N ILE A 130 7.43 -3.77 11.91
CA ILE A 130 8.37 -2.99 11.11
C ILE A 130 9.28 -2.25 12.07
N GLU A 131 10.58 -2.49 12.02
CA GLU A 131 11.54 -1.74 12.83
C GLU A 131 12.16 -0.60 12.03
N LEU A 132 11.73 0.64 12.31
CA LEU A 132 12.41 1.83 11.81
C LEU A 132 13.34 2.36 12.90
N HIS A 133 14.65 2.24 12.66
CA HIS A 133 15.66 2.67 13.62
C HIS A 133 16.01 4.13 13.37
N ARG A 134 15.72 4.99 14.36
CA ARG A 134 16.28 6.34 14.45
C ARG A 134 17.35 6.32 15.52
N GLU A 135 18.61 6.52 15.13
CA GLU A 135 19.77 6.40 16.02
C GLU A 135 19.88 4.97 16.61
N LYS A 136 20.55 4.77 17.76
CA LYS A 136 20.82 3.42 18.30
C LYS A 136 19.68 2.81 19.13
N ASP A 137 18.75 3.62 19.64
CA ASP A 137 17.86 3.19 20.74
C ASP A 137 16.36 3.38 20.49
N SER A 138 15.94 4.16 19.49
CA SER A 138 14.52 4.40 19.19
C SER A 138 14.04 3.58 18.00
N ILE A 139 12.94 2.86 18.19
CA ILE A 139 12.32 2.01 17.17
C ILE A 139 10.89 2.48 16.93
N ILE A 140 10.56 2.78 15.68
CA ILE A 140 9.17 2.82 15.25
C ILE A 140 8.77 1.39 14.95
N SER A 141 7.71 0.89 15.61
CA SER A 141 7.12 -0.42 15.42
C SER A 141 5.72 -0.27 14.87
N TYR A 142 5.51 -0.73 13.64
CA TYR A 142 4.16 -1.04 13.18
C TYR A 142 3.71 -2.32 13.87
N THR A 143 2.45 -2.42 14.28
CA THR A 143 1.89 -3.65 14.83
C THR A 143 0.45 -3.80 14.39
N SER A 144 0.20 -4.92 13.70
CA SER A 144 -1.14 -5.43 13.50
C SER A 144 -1.60 -6.12 14.78
N HIS A 145 -2.84 -5.83 15.22
CA HIS A 145 -3.51 -6.52 16.33
C HIS A 145 -2.90 -6.33 17.74
N CYS A 146 -2.62 -5.08 18.13
CA CYS A 146 -2.13 -4.77 19.48
C CYS A 146 -3.28 -4.65 20.49
N GLU A 147 -3.19 -5.37 21.62
CA GLU A 147 -4.18 -5.33 22.70
C GLU A 147 -4.14 -3.99 23.45
N VAL A 148 -5.30 -3.35 23.58
CA VAL A 148 -5.41 -2.00 24.16
C VAL A 148 -4.96 -1.94 25.63
N GLY A 149 -5.29 -2.94 26.44
CA GLY A 149 -4.91 -2.99 27.86
C GLY A 149 -3.40 -3.08 28.07
N TRP A 150 -2.70 -3.88 27.27
CA TRP A 150 -1.24 -3.92 27.22
C TRP A 150 -0.67 -2.58 26.76
N LEU A 151 -1.20 -1.99 25.68
CA LEU A 151 -0.71 -0.73 25.14
C LEU A 151 -0.78 0.40 26.18
N LYS A 152 -1.86 0.47 26.96
CA LYS A 152 -1.98 1.40 28.10
C LYS A 152 -0.89 1.19 29.16
N LYS A 153 -0.56 -0.07 29.48
CA LYS A 153 0.52 -0.40 30.43
C LYS A 153 1.89 -0.01 29.86
N ALA A 154 2.12 -0.28 28.58
CA ALA A 154 3.36 0.07 27.89
C ALA A 154 3.58 1.59 27.81
N ILE A 155 2.52 2.38 27.60
CA ILE A 155 2.58 3.84 27.70
C ILE A 155 2.90 4.27 29.13
N ALA A 156 2.22 3.71 30.14
CA ALA A 156 2.42 4.07 31.53
C ALA A 156 3.82 3.71 32.07
N SER A 157 4.45 2.67 31.54
CA SER A 157 5.83 2.27 31.87
C SER A 157 6.90 3.05 31.08
N GLY A 158 6.50 3.89 30.12
CA GLY A 158 7.41 4.62 29.24
C GLY A 158 8.06 3.77 28.14
N LEU A 159 7.56 2.56 27.92
CA LEU A 159 8.02 1.67 26.85
C LEU A 159 7.55 2.14 25.47
N VAL A 160 6.35 2.72 25.41
CA VAL A 160 5.78 3.38 24.22
C VAL A 160 5.68 4.88 24.50
N LEU A 161 6.34 5.68 23.66
CA LEU A 161 6.47 7.13 23.83
C LEU A 161 5.39 7.89 23.08
N ALA A 162 5.05 7.46 21.87
CA ALA A 162 4.05 8.09 21.01
C ALA A 162 3.50 7.06 20.00
N GLY A 163 2.44 7.42 19.29
CA GLY A 163 1.94 6.58 18.21
C GLY A 163 0.79 7.19 17.44
N SER A 164 0.25 6.42 16.51
CA SER A 164 -0.99 6.72 15.80
C SER A 164 -1.77 5.42 15.57
N LYS A 165 -3.10 5.51 15.59
CA LYS A 165 -3.99 4.40 15.20
C LYS A 165 -4.29 4.47 13.72
N GLU A 166 -4.56 3.33 13.10
CA GLU A 166 -5.00 3.24 11.70
C GLU A 166 -4.02 3.95 10.76
N PHE A 167 -2.72 3.94 11.10
CA PHE A 167 -1.68 4.30 10.14
C PHE A 167 -1.59 3.15 9.14
N ASP A 168 -2.50 3.14 8.17
CA ASP A 168 -2.48 2.09 7.18
C ASP A 168 -1.32 2.33 6.23
N LEU A 169 -0.38 1.40 6.23
CA LEU A 169 0.73 1.47 5.28
C LEU A 169 0.24 1.31 3.86
N GLU A 170 -0.91 0.66 3.67
CA GLU A 170 -1.58 0.48 2.39
C GLU A 170 -1.99 1.84 1.79
N TYR A 171 -2.42 2.82 2.60
CA TYR A 171 -2.71 4.19 2.14
C TYR A 171 -1.49 5.13 2.14
N HIS A 172 -0.34 4.63 2.58
CA HIS A 172 0.89 5.41 2.71
C HIS A 172 2.06 4.78 1.97
N LEU A 173 1.83 4.02 0.89
CA LEU A 173 2.90 3.36 0.12
C LEU A 173 3.96 4.35 -0.43
N ASN A 174 3.62 5.62 -0.54
CA ASN A 174 4.58 6.70 -0.85
C ASN A 174 5.70 6.83 0.18
N ILE A 175 5.47 6.51 1.47
CA ILE A 175 6.53 6.47 2.49
C ILE A 175 7.48 5.28 2.30
N LEU A 176 7.06 4.25 1.56
CA LEU A 176 7.87 3.09 1.18
C LEU A 176 8.55 3.28 -0.19
N GLY A 177 8.41 4.46 -0.80
CA GLY A 177 9.05 4.82 -2.05
C GLY A 177 8.20 4.57 -3.31
N TRP A 178 6.97 4.09 -3.18
CA TRP A 178 6.11 3.78 -4.31
C TRP A 178 5.38 5.01 -4.83
N TYR A 179 5.15 5.07 -6.14
CA TYR A 179 4.15 5.98 -6.70
C TYR A 179 2.77 5.32 -6.62
N SER A 180 1.85 5.88 -5.83
CA SER A 180 0.46 5.39 -5.74
C SER A 180 -0.44 6.14 -6.71
N TYR A 181 -1.25 5.40 -7.47
CA TYR A 181 -2.23 5.88 -8.42
C TYR A 181 -3.57 5.22 -8.14
N ASP A 182 -4.64 6.00 -8.03
CA ASP A 182 -5.99 5.50 -7.77
C ASP A 182 -6.98 6.06 -8.80
N CYS A 183 -7.86 5.20 -9.31
CA CYS A 183 -9.02 5.59 -10.09
C CYS A 183 -10.28 5.64 -9.21
N HIS A 184 -10.55 6.81 -8.65
CA HIS A 184 -11.75 7.03 -7.81
C HIS A 184 -13.07 7.17 -8.60
N LYS A 185 -13.14 6.67 -9.85
CA LYS A 185 -14.31 6.82 -10.75
C LYS A 185 -14.89 5.46 -11.08
N GLN A 186 -16.21 5.42 -11.26
CA GLN A 186 -16.97 4.23 -11.67
C GLN A 186 -16.99 4.01 -13.20
N TYR A 187 -16.05 4.64 -13.91
CA TYR A 187 -15.90 4.53 -15.35
C TYR A 187 -14.42 4.56 -15.70
N PRO A 188 -14.01 4.15 -16.93
CA PRO A 188 -12.61 4.13 -17.38
C PRO A 188 -12.01 5.54 -17.46
N ALA A 189 -11.65 6.08 -16.31
CA ALA A 189 -11.05 7.38 -16.13
C ALA A 189 -9.53 7.27 -15.98
N THR A 190 -8.89 8.44 -15.88
CA THR A 190 -7.51 8.54 -15.47
C THR A 190 -7.33 8.06 -14.03
N TYR A 191 -6.18 7.47 -13.76
CA TYR A 191 -5.68 7.24 -12.42
C TYR A 191 -4.92 8.47 -11.96
N ASP A 192 -5.30 9.00 -10.81
CA ASP A 192 -4.65 10.18 -10.24
C ASP A 192 -3.60 9.75 -9.23
N ARG A 193 -2.42 10.37 -9.30
CA ARG A 193 -1.36 10.13 -8.33
C ARG A 193 -1.76 10.71 -6.99
N GLU A 194 -1.79 9.89 -5.95
CA GLU A 194 -2.18 10.34 -4.61
C GLU A 194 -1.09 11.19 -3.96
N ASN A 195 0.04 10.58 -3.63
CA ASN A 195 1.19 11.22 -3.01
C ASN A 195 2.48 10.74 -3.67
N PRO A 196 3.36 11.62 -4.16
CA PRO A 196 4.65 11.20 -4.65
C PRO A 196 5.54 10.75 -3.47
N PRO A 197 6.36 9.70 -3.65
CA PRO A 197 7.37 9.34 -2.67
C PRO A 197 8.45 10.41 -2.59
N THR A 198 8.95 10.71 -1.39
CA THR A 198 10.12 11.60 -1.24
C THR A 198 11.41 10.93 -1.72
N LYS A 199 11.45 9.60 -1.67
CA LYS A 199 12.55 8.78 -2.19
C LYS A 199 12.00 7.58 -2.94
N PRO A 200 11.92 7.65 -4.28
CA PRO A 200 11.41 6.57 -5.09
C PRO A 200 12.15 5.25 -4.89
N ILE A 201 11.39 4.16 -4.89
CA ILE A 201 11.92 2.81 -4.98
C ILE A 201 12.09 2.43 -6.46
N TYR A 202 13.24 1.85 -6.80
CA TYR A 202 13.50 1.35 -8.14
C TYR A 202 13.27 -0.15 -8.20
N PHE A 203 12.81 -0.64 -9.36
CA PHE A 203 12.54 -2.06 -9.56
C PHE A 203 13.75 -2.96 -9.24
N LYS A 204 14.95 -2.53 -9.64
CA LYS A 204 16.20 -3.26 -9.39
C LYS A 204 16.55 -3.40 -7.89
N ASP A 205 15.96 -2.56 -7.05
CA ASP A 205 16.20 -2.53 -5.60
C ASP A 205 15.14 -3.37 -4.86
N LEU A 206 14.13 -3.88 -5.57
CA LEU A 206 13.17 -4.80 -4.99
C LEU A 206 13.79 -6.19 -4.75
N PRO A 207 13.43 -6.86 -3.65
CA PRO A 207 13.72 -8.26 -3.42
C PRO A 207 13.42 -9.15 -4.65
N PRO A 208 14.22 -10.20 -4.91
CA PRO A 208 13.92 -11.19 -5.94
C PRO A 208 12.52 -11.79 -5.78
N GLU A 209 12.08 -12.04 -4.55
CA GLU A 209 10.75 -12.60 -4.27
C GLU A 209 9.64 -11.68 -4.76
N ILE A 210 9.78 -10.37 -4.53
CA ILE A 210 8.81 -9.37 -4.99
C ILE A 210 8.93 -9.20 -6.50
N SER A 211 10.12 -8.90 -7.00
CA SER A 211 10.35 -8.62 -8.43
C SER A 211 9.96 -9.81 -9.33
N ASN A 212 10.12 -11.06 -8.88
CA ASN A 212 9.66 -12.25 -9.62
C ASN A 212 8.13 -12.43 -9.59
N ARG A 213 7.46 -11.94 -8.55
CA ARG A 213 5.98 -12.01 -8.42
C ARG A 213 5.30 -10.83 -9.10
N MET A 214 5.94 -9.67 -9.10
CA MET A 214 5.47 -8.47 -9.77
C MET A 214 5.57 -8.63 -11.27
N ARG A 215 4.42 -8.70 -11.92
CA ARG A 215 4.35 -8.69 -13.38
C ARG A 215 4.19 -7.27 -13.82
N LEU A 216 5.33 -6.65 -14.13
CA LEU A 216 5.39 -5.22 -14.33
C LEU A 216 5.09 -4.87 -15.76
N ILE A 217 4.06 -4.06 -15.89
CA ILE A 217 3.82 -3.27 -17.07
C ILE A 217 4.93 -2.22 -17.18
N ASN A 218 5.40 -1.94 -18.38
CA ASN A 218 6.41 -0.92 -18.59
C ASN A 218 5.80 0.28 -19.32
N PHE A 219 5.98 1.47 -18.76
CA PHE A 219 5.71 2.74 -19.42
C PHE A 219 7.03 3.36 -19.89
N PRO A 220 7.55 2.99 -21.08
CA PRO A 220 8.90 3.35 -21.51
C PRO A 220 9.10 4.86 -21.74
N ASN A 221 8.01 5.62 -21.85
CA ASN A 221 8.02 7.05 -22.16
C ASN A 221 7.38 7.91 -21.05
N LEU A 222 6.97 7.32 -19.93
CA LEU A 222 6.44 8.08 -18.79
C LEU A 222 7.46 8.12 -17.66
N LYS A 223 7.40 9.18 -16.86
CA LYS A 223 8.14 9.29 -15.60
C LYS A 223 7.14 9.59 -14.51
N PHE A 224 6.97 8.69 -13.55
CA PHE A 224 5.96 8.86 -12.51
C PHE A 224 6.20 10.13 -11.69
N ALA A 225 7.46 10.57 -11.54
CA ALA A 225 7.81 11.85 -10.91
C ALA A 225 7.11 13.06 -11.56
N ASP A 226 7.00 13.07 -12.88
CA ASP A 226 6.49 14.19 -13.68
C ASP A 226 5.01 14.01 -14.07
N THR A 227 4.44 12.83 -13.86
CA THR A 227 3.09 12.48 -14.31
C THR A 227 2.12 12.35 -13.14
N SER A 228 1.28 13.37 -12.93
CA SER A 228 0.28 13.37 -11.85
C SER A 228 -0.98 12.58 -12.14
N SER A 229 -1.23 12.23 -13.41
CA SER A 229 -2.42 11.49 -13.83
C SER A 229 -2.08 10.65 -15.06
N ILE A 230 -2.55 9.40 -15.10
CA ILE A 230 -2.24 8.41 -16.14
C ILE A 230 -3.53 7.77 -16.63
N GLN A 231 -3.71 7.68 -17.94
CA GLN A 231 -4.75 6.83 -18.54
C GLN A 231 -4.08 5.63 -19.23
N PRO A 232 -4.06 4.43 -18.62
CA PRO A 232 -3.37 3.26 -19.18
C PRO A 232 -3.76 2.93 -20.63
N ILE A 233 -5.01 3.18 -21.02
CA ILE A 233 -5.51 2.99 -22.39
C ILE A 233 -4.69 3.79 -23.42
N GLU A 234 -4.16 4.96 -23.07
CA GLU A 234 -3.34 5.76 -23.99
C GLU A 234 -1.98 5.12 -24.30
N HIS A 235 -1.60 4.09 -23.55
CA HIS A 235 -0.26 3.51 -23.57
C HIS A 235 -0.24 2.03 -23.96
N MET A 236 -1.31 1.29 -23.70
CA MET A 236 -1.37 -0.16 -23.97
C MET A 236 -2.81 -0.69 -24.02
N PRO A 237 -3.03 -1.88 -24.58
CA PRO A 237 -4.32 -2.56 -24.51
C PRO A 237 -4.77 -2.75 -23.05
N CYS A 238 -5.99 -2.33 -22.74
CA CYS A 238 -6.61 -2.49 -21.44
C CYS A 238 -7.99 -3.15 -21.55
N ALA A 239 -8.37 -3.84 -20.49
CA ALA A 239 -9.74 -4.20 -20.20
C ALA A 239 -10.40 -3.09 -19.37
N THR A 240 -11.65 -2.79 -19.70
CA THR A 240 -12.52 -1.85 -18.98
C THR A 240 -13.81 -2.55 -18.57
N TRP A 241 -14.45 -2.05 -17.52
CA TRP A 241 -15.74 -2.59 -17.11
C TRP A 241 -16.90 -1.82 -17.75
N GLY A 242 -17.83 -2.57 -18.36
CA GLY A 242 -19.18 -2.10 -18.68
C GLY A 242 -19.32 -1.07 -19.82
N THR A 243 -18.24 -0.59 -20.43
CA THR A 243 -18.28 0.45 -21.46
C THR A 243 -17.08 0.35 -22.42
N GLU A 244 -17.33 0.65 -23.69
CA GLU A 244 -16.31 0.84 -24.74
C GLU A 244 -15.77 2.28 -24.75
N GLU A 245 -16.46 3.21 -24.09
CA GLU A 245 -16.05 4.60 -23.91
C GLU A 245 -15.08 4.74 -22.72
N TRP A 246 -14.10 5.62 -22.88
CA TRP A 246 -13.12 5.96 -21.85
C TRP A 246 -12.80 7.45 -21.87
N LYS A 247 -12.28 7.96 -20.76
CA LYS A 247 -11.93 9.38 -20.60
C LYS A 247 -10.41 9.58 -20.67
N GLY A 248 -9.95 10.39 -21.62
CA GLY A 248 -8.53 10.66 -21.82
C GLY A 248 -7.93 11.58 -20.76
N THR A 249 -6.60 11.66 -20.75
CA THR A 249 -5.84 12.65 -19.96
C THR A 249 -6.07 14.08 -20.44
N ASP A 250 -6.56 14.26 -21.67
CA ASP A 250 -7.03 15.54 -22.20
C ASP A 250 -8.40 15.97 -21.62
N GLY A 251 -9.10 15.07 -20.93
CA GLY A 251 -10.40 15.29 -20.32
C GLY A 251 -11.59 15.01 -21.24
N GLU A 252 -11.36 14.59 -22.48
CA GLU A 252 -12.40 14.26 -23.46
C GLU A 252 -12.80 12.78 -23.39
N TRP A 253 -13.96 12.46 -23.95
CA TRP A 253 -14.45 11.08 -24.08
C TRP A 253 -14.08 10.51 -25.44
N HIS A 254 -13.65 9.25 -25.44
CA HIS A 254 -13.27 8.51 -26.65
C HIS A 254 -14.09 7.23 -26.75
N GLU A 255 -14.61 6.94 -27.94
CA GLU A 255 -15.37 5.71 -28.25
C GLU A 255 -14.48 4.60 -28.83
N GLU A 256 -13.29 4.96 -29.34
CA GLU A 256 -12.35 4.03 -29.96
C GLU A 256 -11.12 3.85 -29.07
N PHE A 257 -10.68 2.60 -28.91
CA PHE A 257 -9.38 2.31 -28.30
C PHE A 257 -8.26 2.65 -29.29
N PRO A 258 -7.11 3.18 -28.82
CA PRO A 258 -5.95 3.40 -29.66
C PRO A 258 -5.55 2.15 -30.44
N ASP A 259 -5.07 2.32 -31.68
CA ASP A 259 -4.49 1.23 -32.45
C ASP A 259 -3.09 0.90 -31.93
N TYR A 260 -2.98 -0.20 -31.19
CA TYR A 260 -1.71 -0.68 -30.62
C TYR A 260 -0.89 -1.54 -31.60
N SER A 261 -1.33 -1.72 -32.86
CA SER A 261 -0.60 -2.53 -33.85
C SER A 261 0.78 -1.96 -34.23
N HIS A 262 1.06 -0.73 -33.81
CA HIS A 262 2.35 -0.05 -33.94
C HIS A 262 3.08 0.15 -32.59
N SER A 263 2.72 -0.63 -31.56
CA SER A 263 3.29 -0.49 -30.21
C SER A 263 4.83 -0.58 -30.24
N PRO A 264 5.55 0.30 -29.49
CA PRO A 264 7.02 0.35 -29.47
C PRO A 264 7.72 -0.90 -28.89
N THR A 265 6.99 -1.92 -28.46
CA THR A 265 7.58 -3.14 -27.87
C THR A 265 8.49 -3.93 -28.82
N ASP A 266 8.47 -3.62 -30.12
CA ASP A 266 9.43 -4.16 -31.10
C ASP A 266 10.85 -3.55 -31.00
N LEU A 267 11.12 -2.67 -30.00
CA LEU A 267 12.39 -1.96 -29.84
C LEU A 267 13.19 -2.30 -28.56
N ILE A 268 12.86 -3.39 -27.84
CA ILE A 268 13.67 -3.86 -26.68
C ILE A 268 14.45 -5.13 -27.05
#